data_AF-A0A1Q7D646-F1
#
_entry.id   AF-A0A1Q7D646-F1
#
_cell.length_a   1.000
_cell.length_b   1.000
_cell.length_c   1.000
_cell.angle_alpha   90.00
_cell.angle_beta   90.00
_cell.angle_gamma   90.00
#
_symmetry.space_group_name_H-M   'P 1'
#
loop_
_entity.id
_entity.type
_entity.pdbx_description
1 polymer ?
#
loop_
_entity_poly.entity_id
_entity_poly.type
_entity_poly.pdbx_seq_one_letter_code
_entity_poly.pdbx_strand_id
1 'polypeptide(L)'
;MKELVFALEFKGTAEPVPGAENRLHARTSASGQTLSTVLKRDGVQASIEPAGGDTATFESDVTMIGDGMFVEQGKIRYGAAGSIAFKTVLRGIIAPSPQPGTQRGSVMWEVTSGEGKLQGAQGLITSNFTVGANGEVTDDHFVRLYLP
;
A
#
# COMPACT_ATOMS: atom_id res chain seq x y z
N MET A 1 1.99 24.77 -4.04
CA MET A 1 1.90 23.31 -4.07
C MET A 1 3.27 22.68 -3.97
N LYS A 2 3.47 21.89 -2.90
CA LYS A 2 4.68 21.10 -2.64
C LYS A 2 4.46 19.66 -3.12
N GLU A 3 5.34 19.16 -3.97
CA GLU A 3 5.34 17.75 -4.38
C GLU A 3 6.10 16.89 -3.36
N LEU A 4 5.55 15.73 -3.04
CA LEU A 4 6.18 14.68 -2.25
C LEU A 4 6.18 13.39 -3.06
N VAL A 5 7.35 12.76 -3.21
CA VAL A 5 7.50 11.44 -3.83
C VAL A 5 8.30 10.55 -2.89
N PHE A 6 7.75 9.41 -2.51
CA PHE A 6 8.39 8.50 -1.55
C PHE A 6 7.87 7.06 -1.67
N ALA A 7 8.58 6.13 -1.05
CA ALA A 7 8.22 4.71 -1.01
C ALA A 7 8.13 4.20 0.44
N LEU A 8 7.21 3.26 0.70
CA LEU A 8 7.05 2.58 1.98
C LEU A 8 6.69 1.11 1.73
N GLU A 9 7.22 0.21 2.55
CA GLU A 9 6.88 -1.21 2.53
C GLU A 9 5.99 -1.48 3.76
N PHE A 10 4.71 -1.71 3.49
CA PHE A 10 3.74 -2.02 4.51
C PHE A 10 3.65 -3.54 4.72
N LYS A 11 3.69 -3.98 5.98
CA LYS A 11 3.58 -5.39 6.36
C LYS A 11 2.44 -5.61 7.35
N GLY A 12 1.71 -6.71 7.21
CA GLY A 12 0.57 -7.03 8.08
C GLY A 12 -0.29 -8.17 7.52
N THR A 13 -1.61 -8.05 7.65
CA THR A 13 -2.55 -9.10 7.24
C THR A 13 -3.75 -8.55 6.47
N ALA A 14 -4.35 -9.40 5.64
CA ALA A 14 -5.67 -9.21 5.04
C ALA A 14 -6.59 -10.36 5.47
N GLU A 15 -7.63 -10.03 6.24
CA GLU A 15 -8.50 -11.01 6.87
C GLU A 15 -9.92 -10.96 6.29
N PRO A 16 -10.60 -12.10 6.11
CA PRO A 16 -12.02 -12.11 5.75
C PRO A 16 -12.89 -11.38 6.77
N VAL A 17 -13.85 -10.61 6.28
CA VAL A 17 -14.85 -9.98 7.14
C VAL A 17 -15.95 -11.00 7.47
N PRO A 18 -16.21 -11.31 8.76
CA PRO A 18 -17.25 -12.26 9.13
C PRO A 18 -18.62 -11.89 8.55
N GLY A 19 -19.25 -12.85 7.85
CA GLY A 19 -20.56 -12.65 7.23
C GLY A 19 -20.56 -11.91 5.89
N ALA A 20 -19.38 -11.61 5.31
CA ALA A 20 -19.26 -11.00 3.98
C ALA A 20 -18.27 -11.78 3.09
N GLU A 21 -18.80 -12.68 2.27
CA GLU A 21 -18.03 -13.68 1.50
C GLU A 21 -16.97 -13.09 0.56
N ASN A 22 -17.14 -11.85 0.11
CA ASN A 22 -16.24 -11.18 -0.84
C ASN A 22 -15.49 -9.99 -0.23
N ARG A 23 -15.49 -9.84 1.10
CA ARG A 23 -14.84 -8.72 1.77
C ARG A 23 -13.64 -9.18 2.58
N LEU A 24 -12.55 -8.46 2.42
CA LEU A 24 -11.38 -8.55 3.27
C LEU A 24 -11.18 -7.20 3.97
N HIS A 25 -10.58 -7.24 5.14
CA HIS A 25 -10.09 -6.06 5.81
C HIS A 25 -8.58 -6.18 5.97
N ALA A 26 -7.85 -5.27 5.32
CA ALA A 26 -6.40 -5.25 5.35
C ALA A 26 -5.90 -4.28 6.41
N ARG A 27 -4.94 -4.72 7.22
CA ARG A 27 -4.24 -3.89 8.21
C ARG A 27 -2.76 -4.13 8.11
N THR A 28 -2.03 -3.10 7.71
CA THR A 28 -0.59 -3.17 7.51
C THR A 28 0.09 -1.93 8.10
N SER A 29 1.39 -2.03 8.36
CA SER A 29 2.17 -0.93 8.91
C SER A 29 3.56 -0.86 8.30
N ALA A 30 4.11 0.34 8.21
CA ALA A 30 5.46 0.59 7.72
C ALA A 30 6.20 1.51 8.70
N SER A 31 7.40 1.14 9.12
CA SER A 31 8.28 2.07 9.84
C SER A 31 8.94 3.04 8.86
N GLY A 32 9.42 4.19 9.36
CA GLY A 32 10.29 5.06 8.56
C GLY A 32 11.48 4.28 8.00
N GLN A 33 11.69 4.37 6.69
CA GLN A 33 12.64 3.53 5.95
C GLN A 33 13.34 4.29 4.82
N THR A 34 14.45 3.72 4.35
CA THR A 34 15.12 4.11 3.11
C THR A 34 15.03 2.96 2.13
N LEU A 35 14.34 3.17 0.99
CA LEU A 35 14.40 2.27 -0.17
C LEU A 35 15.59 2.69 -1.03
N SER A 36 16.52 1.77 -1.28
CA SER A 36 17.65 1.98 -2.18
C SER A 36 17.53 1.10 -3.41
N THR A 37 17.98 1.60 -4.56
CA THR A 37 18.13 0.82 -5.79
C THR A 37 19.43 1.21 -6.45
N VAL A 38 20.30 0.24 -6.71
CA VAL A 38 21.61 0.42 -7.33
C VAL A 38 21.69 -0.47 -8.56
N LEU A 39 21.86 0.15 -9.72
CA LEU A 39 22.12 -0.56 -10.97
C LEU A 39 23.60 -0.91 -11.04
N LYS A 40 23.90 -2.21 -11.02
CA LYS A 40 25.25 -2.74 -11.18
C LYS A 40 25.36 -3.47 -12.52
N ARG A 41 26.60 -3.75 -12.92
CA ARG A 41 26.88 -4.47 -14.18
C ARG A 41 26.29 -5.89 -14.17
N ASP A 42 26.25 -6.52 -13.00
CA ASP A 42 25.81 -7.90 -12.77
C ASP A 42 24.35 -8.01 -12.33
N GLY A 43 23.66 -6.89 -12.10
CA GLY A 43 22.23 -6.91 -11.76
C GLY A 43 21.74 -5.64 -11.07
N VAL A 44 20.51 -5.73 -10.56
CA VAL A 44 19.88 -4.68 -9.74
C VAL A 44 19.98 -5.10 -8.29
N GLN A 45 20.52 -4.23 -7.45
CA GLN A 45 20.46 -4.39 -6.00
C GLN A 45 19.39 -3.47 -5.43
N ALA A 46 18.57 -4.00 -4.54
CA ALA A 46 17.58 -3.24 -3.79
C ALA A 46 17.70 -3.58 -2.31
N SER A 47 17.51 -2.58 -1.46
CA SER A 47 17.42 -2.78 -0.01
C SER A 47 16.41 -1.83 0.60
N ILE A 48 15.83 -2.26 1.72
CA ILE A 48 14.99 -1.45 2.58
C ILE A 48 15.66 -1.44 3.95
N GLU A 49 16.15 -0.28 4.34
CA GLU A 49 16.83 -0.10 5.63
C GLU A 49 15.96 0.76 6.57
N PRO A 50 15.79 0.38 7.85
CA PRO A 50 15.12 1.21 8.82
C PRO A 50 15.83 2.57 8.96
N ALA A 51 15.06 3.66 8.92
CA ALA A 51 15.57 5.02 9.06
C ALA A 51 15.19 5.66 10.42
N GLY A 52 14.47 4.92 11.28
CA GLY A 52 13.86 5.46 12.49
C GLY A 52 12.65 6.36 12.19
N GLY A 53 12.15 7.04 13.21
CA GLY A 53 10.97 7.91 13.11
C GLY A 53 9.66 7.18 13.43
N ASP A 54 8.54 7.80 13.05
CA ASP A 54 7.20 7.28 13.31
C ASP A 54 6.84 6.09 12.40
N THR A 55 5.79 5.38 12.80
CA THR A 55 5.16 4.31 12.03
C THR A 55 3.96 4.85 11.23
N ALA A 56 3.87 4.44 9.98
CA ALA A 56 2.67 4.59 9.17
C ALA A 56 1.77 3.36 9.32
N THR A 57 0.45 3.56 9.35
CA THR A 57 -0.55 2.49 9.35
C THR A 57 -1.46 2.62 8.14
N PHE A 58 -1.82 1.49 7.55
CA PHE A 58 -2.74 1.37 6.44
C PHE A 58 -3.88 0.44 6.86
N GLU A 59 -5.10 0.91 6.64
CA GLU A 59 -6.31 0.14 6.87
C GLU A 59 -7.23 0.30 5.65
N SER A 60 -7.70 -0.82 5.10
CA SER A 60 -8.61 -0.80 3.95
C SER A 60 -9.71 -1.85 4.02
N ASP A 61 -10.86 -1.49 3.47
CA ASP A 61 -11.94 -2.40 3.14
C ASP A 61 -11.81 -2.83 1.68
N VAL A 62 -11.49 -4.10 1.47
CA VAL A 62 -11.31 -4.69 0.15
C VAL A 62 -12.57 -5.45 -0.23
N THR A 63 -13.04 -5.25 -1.46
CA THR A 63 -14.14 -6.00 -2.06
C THR A 63 -13.67 -6.72 -3.31
N MET A 64 -13.73 -8.05 -3.29
CA MET A 64 -13.48 -8.86 -4.46
C MET A 64 -14.63 -8.71 -5.47
N ILE A 65 -14.28 -8.46 -6.73
CA ILE A 65 -15.23 -8.24 -7.83
C ILE A 65 -15.14 -9.34 -8.92
N GLY A 66 -14.53 -10.47 -8.59
CA GLY A 66 -14.39 -11.65 -9.47
C GLY A 66 -13.06 -11.72 -10.20
N ASP A 67 -12.69 -12.91 -10.68
CA ASP A 67 -11.53 -13.17 -11.56
C ASP A 67 -10.20 -12.56 -11.09
N GLY A 68 -9.93 -12.59 -9.78
CA GLY A 68 -8.72 -11.99 -9.21
C GLY A 68 -8.69 -10.46 -9.29
N MET A 69 -9.85 -9.81 -9.45
CA MET A 69 -9.99 -8.36 -9.42
C MET A 69 -10.65 -7.92 -8.12
N PHE A 70 -10.28 -6.72 -7.66
CA PHE A 70 -10.84 -6.12 -6.45
C PHE A 70 -10.89 -4.61 -6.53
N VAL A 71 -11.67 -4.00 -5.66
CA VAL A 71 -11.62 -2.57 -5.35
C VAL A 71 -11.52 -2.40 -3.85
N GLU A 72 -10.93 -1.30 -3.41
CA GLU A 72 -10.81 -0.98 -2.00
C GLU A 72 -10.86 0.53 -1.76
N GLN A 73 -11.12 0.87 -0.51
CA GLN A 73 -11.01 2.22 0.01
C GLN A 73 -10.53 2.13 1.45
N GLY A 74 -9.83 3.16 1.90
CA GLY A 74 -9.18 3.09 3.18
C GLY A 74 -8.54 4.38 3.61
N LYS A 75 -7.72 4.27 4.65
CA LYS A 75 -7.00 5.36 5.27
C LYS A 75 -5.55 4.96 5.50
N ILE A 76 -4.63 5.88 5.21
CA ILE A 76 -3.23 5.76 5.60
C ILE A 76 -2.93 6.86 6.61
N ARG A 77 -2.41 6.49 7.78
CA ARG A 77 -1.91 7.43 8.78
C ARG A 77 -0.39 7.44 8.71
N TYR A 78 0.22 8.62 8.62
CA TYR A 78 1.68 8.79 8.62
C TYR A 78 2.13 9.38 9.96
N GLY A 79 2.06 8.58 11.03
CA GLY A 79 2.48 9.00 12.37
C GLY A 79 1.77 10.26 12.87
N ALA A 80 2.54 11.22 13.39
CA ALA A 80 2.05 12.53 13.81
C ALA A 80 1.77 13.51 12.65
N ALA A 81 2.21 13.20 11.42
CA ALA A 81 2.00 14.10 10.27
C ALA A 81 0.53 14.21 9.89
N GLY A 82 -0.27 13.18 10.15
CA GLY A 82 -1.69 13.15 9.83
C GLY A 82 -2.04 11.92 9.01
N SER A 83 -3.04 12.06 8.14
CA SER A 83 -3.55 10.92 7.38
C SER A 83 -4.15 11.34 6.04
N ILE A 84 -4.34 10.36 5.17
CA ILE A 84 -5.06 10.50 3.91
C ILE A 84 -6.14 9.43 3.80
N ALA A 85 -7.25 9.77 3.14
CA ALA A 85 -8.20 8.77 2.64
C ALA A 85 -7.93 8.51 1.16
N PHE A 86 -8.24 7.30 0.72
CA PHE A 86 -8.04 6.89 -0.67
C PHE A 86 -9.14 5.94 -1.15
N LYS A 87 -9.23 5.80 -2.47
CA LYS A 87 -10.05 4.78 -3.15
C LYS A 87 -9.29 4.22 -4.35
N THR A 88 -9.60 2.99 -4.74
CA THR A 88 -9.02 2.38 -5.94
C THR A 88 -9.35 3.16 -7.20
N VAL A 89 -8.34 3.36 -8.05
CA VAL A 89 -8.48 3.77 -9.44
C VAL A 89 -8.77 2.53 -10.26
N LEU A 90 -9.94 2.49 -10.91
CA LEU A 90 -10.44 1.34 -11.68
C LEU A 90 -10.57 0.08 -10.82
N ARG A 91 -9.53 -0.75 -10.75
CA ARG A 91 -9.48 -2.01 -10.00
C ARG A 91 -8.04 -2.40 -9.68
N GLY A 92 -7.86 -3.12 -8.58
CA GLY A 92 -6.67 -3.91 -8.33
C GLY A 92 -6.77 -5.29 -8.99
N ILE A 93 -5.61 -5.93 -9.15
CA ILE A 93 -5.50 -7.31 -9.62
C ILE A 93 -4.65 -8.12 -8.66
N ILE A 94 -5.01 -9.40 -8.47
CA ILE A 94 -4.28 -10.40 -7.70
C ILE A 94 -4.30 -11.72 -8.47
N ALA A 95 -3.16 -12.40 -8.51
CA ALA A 95 -2.98 -13.66 -9.21
C ALA A 95 -1.91 -14.52 -8.53
N PRO A 96 -1.78 -15.81 -8.87
CA PRO A 96 -0.67 -16.64 -8.39
C PRO A 96 0.71 -16.02 -8.67
N SER A 97 1.60 -16.12 -7.70
CA SER A 97 2.99 -15.72 -7.83
C SER A 97 3.85 -16.86 -8.42
N PRO A 98 4.99 -16.56 -9.08
CA PRO A 98 6.02 -17.55 -9.37
C PRO A 98 6.61 -18.21 -8.11
N GLN A 99 6.49 -17.57 -6.94
CA GLN A 99 6.86 -18.17 -5.67
C GLN A 99 5.72 -19.04 -5.14
N PRO A 100 5.94 -20.34 -4.90
CA PRO A 100 4.90 -21.23 -4.38
C PRO A 100 4.32 -20.74 -3.05
N GLY A 101 3.00 -20.85 -2.91
CA GLY A 101 2.29 -20.47 -1.67
C GLY A 101 2.05 -18.97 -1.50
N THR A 102 2.40 -18.14 -2.49
CA THR A 102 2.09 -16.70 -2.48
C THR A 102 1.28 -16.29 -3.72
N GLN A 103 0.45 -15.28 -3.52
CA GLN A 103 -0.16 -14.50 -4.59
C GLN A 103 0.59 -13.18 -4.73
N ARG A 104 0.51 -12.56 -5.91
CA ARG A 104 1.03 -11.22 -6.16
C ARG A 104 0.00 -10.39 -6.89
N GLY A 105 0.06 -9.09 -6.70
CA GLY A 105 -0.89 -8.18 -7.28
C GLY A 105 -0.35 -6.77 -7.45
N SER A 106 -1.21 -5.93 -8.02
CA SER A 106 -0.96 -4.50 -8.12
C SER A 106 -2.27 -3.73 -8.08
N VAL A 107 -2.23 -2.56 -7.46
CA VAL A 107 -3.37 -1.65 -7.38
C VAL A 107 -2.89 -0.20 -7.42
N MET A 108 -3.76 0.70 -7.88
CA MET A 108 -3.54 2.13 -7.83
C MET A 108 -4.67 2.77 -7.01
N TRP A 109 -4.33 3.75 -6.20
CA TRP A 109 -5.27 4.52 -5.41
C TRP A 109 -5.18 6.01 -5.74
N GLU A 110 -6.33 6.67 -5.72
CA GLU A 110 -6.47 8.13 -5.75
C GLU A 110 -6.65 8.62 -4.32
N VAL A 111 -5.89 9.66 -3.94
CA VAL A 111 -6.06 10.35 -2.66
C VAL A 111 -7.29 11.25 -2.75
N THR A 112 -8.25 11.01 -1.86
CA THR A 112 -9.55 11.70 -1.87
C THR A 112 -9.66 12.79 -0.81
N SER A 113 -8.87 12.70 0.26
CA SER A 113 -8.76 13.73 1.28
C SER A 113 -7.49 13.55 2.11
N GLY A 114 -7.13 14.58 2.88
CA GLY A 114 -6.09 14.49 3.88
C GLY A 114 -6.38 15.34 5.12
N GLU A 115 -5.72 15.00 6.21
CA GLU A 115 -5.88 15.58 7.54
C GLU A 115 -4.51 15.95 8.14
N GLY A 116 -4.49 16.91 9.08
CA GLY A 116 -3.26 17.35 9.73
C GLY A 116 -2.33 18.08 8.76
N LYS A 117 -1.05 17.70 8.72
CA LYS A 117 -0.06 18.27 7.77
C LYS A 117 -0.30 17.83 6.33
N LEU A 118 -1.23 16.90 6.10
CA LEU A 118 -1.64 16.43 4.79
C LEU A 118 -2.99 17.01 4.37
N GLN A 119 -3.51 18.03 5.06
CA GLN A 119 -4.77 18.67 4.71
C GLN A 119 -4.73 19.21 3.27
N GLY A 120 -5.74 18.85 2.47
CA GLY A 120 -5.83 19.23 1.06
C GLY A 120 -4.92 18.45 0.12
N ALA A 121 -4.27 17.37 0.59
CA ALA A 121 -3.46 16.50 -0.25
C ALA A 121 -4.27 15.91 -1.41
N GLN A 122 -3.66 15.92 -2.59
CA GLN A 122 -4.13 15.23 -3.79
C GLN A 122 -3.00 14.36 -4.33
N GLY A 123 -3.30 13.31 -5.09
CA GLY A 123 -2.26 12.50 -5.70
C GLY A 123 -2.66 11.06 -5.97
N LEU A 124 -1.65 10.27 -6.33
CA LEU A 124 -1.78 8.86 -6.65
C LEU A 124 -0.79 8.04 -5.84
N ILE A 125 -1.20 6.83 -5.53
CA ILE A 125 -0.38 5.82 -4.89
C ILE A 125 -0.47 4.56 -5.74
N THR A 126 0.66 3.95 -6.05
CA THR A 126 0.71 2.62 -6.65
C THR A 126 1.25 1.62 -5.65
N SER A 127 0.69 0.43 -5.66
CA SER A 127 1.10 -0.69 -4.84
C SER A 127 1.46 -1.88 -5.73
N ASN A 128 2.59 -2.51 -5.43
CA ASN A 128 2.92 -3.86 -5.86
C ASN A 128 3.03 -4.71 -4.61
N PHE A 129 2.27 -5.81 -4.53
CA PHE A 129 2.11 -6.50 -3.26
C PHE A 129 2.12 -8.00 -3.41
N THR A 130 2.32 -8.68 -2.29
CA THR A 130 2.20 -10.13 -2.16
C THR A 130 1.25 -10.49 -1.03
N VAL A 131 0.58 -11.63 -1.16
CA VAL A 131 -0.27 -12.21 -0.12
C VAL A 131 0.12 -13.67 0.11
N GLY A 132 0.47 -14.00 1.34
CA GLY A 132 0.79 -15.36 1.79
C GLY A 132 -0.45 -16.24 1.98
N ALA A 133 -0.22 -17.54 2.19
CA ALA A 133 -1.28 -18.52 2.34
C ALA A 133 -2.20 -18.27 3.55
N ASN A 134 -1.72 -17.57 4.58
CA ASN A 134 -2.50 -17.22 5.77
C ASN A 134 -2.94 -15.75 5.75
N GLY A 135 -2.86 -15.09 4.60
CA GLY A 135 -3.25 -13.69 4.45
C GLY A 135 -2.16 -12.69 4.87
N GLU A 136 -0.91 -13.12 5.02
CA GLU A 136 0.21 -12.21 5.28
C GLU A 136 0.42 -11.28 4.08
N VAL A 137 0.45 -9.97 4.31
CA VAL A 137 0.60 -8.96 3.25
C VAL A 137 1.95 -8.29 3.36
N THR A 138 2.64 -8.19 2.23
CA THR A 138 3.72 -7.20 2.02
C THR A 138 3.32 -6.33 0.84
N ASP A 139 3.29 -5.02 1.06
CA ASP A 139 2.72 -4.06 0.14
C ASP A 139 3.68 -2.88 -0.08
N ASP A 140 4.29 -2.84 -1.26
CA ASP A 140 5.29 -1.85 -1.64
C ASP A 140 4.61 -0.66 -2.32
N HIS A 141 4.47 0.43 -1.57
CA HIS A 141 3.85 1.66 -2.03
C HIS A 141 4.88 2.57 -2.70
N PHE A 142 4.51 3.14 -3.84
CA PHE A 142 5.16 4.32 -4.41
C PHE A 142 4.15 5.45 -4.51
N VAL A 143 4.42 6.52 -3.77
CA VAL A 143 3.47 7.58 -3.47
C VAL A 143 3.90 8.86 -4.16
N ARG A 144 2.94 9.57 -4.77
CA ARG A 144 3.13 10.94 -5.25
C ARG A 144 1.98 11.83 -4.82
N LEU A 145 2.28 12.78 -3.93
CA LEU A 145 1.32 13.71 -3.35
C LEU A 145 1.65 15.15 -3.72
N TYR A 146 0.60 15.96 -3.85
CA TYR A 146 0.64 17.41 -3.96
C TYR A 146 -0.04 18.00 -2.74
N LEU A 147 0.71 18.72 -1.93
CA LEU A 147 0.21 19.48 -0.79
C LEU A 147 -0.01 20.94 -1.20
N PRO A 148 -1.05 21.63 -0.72
CA PRO A 148 -1.31 23.05 -0.99
C PRO A 148 -0.07 23.95 -0.81
#